data_AF-A0A9W8NZ61-F1
#
_entry.id   AF-A0A9W8NZ61-F1
#
_cell.length_a   1.000
_cell.length_b   1.000
_cell.length_c   1.000
_cell.angle_alpha   90.00
_cell.angle_beta   90.00
_cell.angle_gamma   90.00
#
_symmetry.space_group_name_H-M   'P 1'
#
loop_
_entity.id
_entity.type
_entity.pdbx_description
1 polymer ?
#
loop_
_entity_poly.entity_id
_entity_poly.type
_entity_poly.pdbx_seq_one_letter_code
_entity_poly.pdbx_strand_id
1 'polypeptide(L)'
;MMADSSDSLPPIPPEHDQENFWRAYLLANQIIMYLAARPPTDAETFAAIFQSASVPEDSAVARGRAGVLKITEQIIKTMNGITPTSSLRSSHSEVFQAYGALQKVHDAYVSPTKEDVNDLEKWSKFFVGLRTELVEFTLQVGTVVEGWESAELQIND
;
A
#
# COMPACT_ATOMS: atom_id res chain seq x y z
N MET A 1 -24.29 10.43 -17.52
CA MET A 1 -23.82 10.77 -16.17
C MET A 1 -22.45 10.17 -16.01
N MET A 2 -21.41 11.00 -16.01
CA MET A 2 -20.10 10.57 -15.52
C MET A 2 -20.26 10.42 -14.01
N ALA A 3 -19.94 9.26 -13.45
CA ALA A 3 -19.79 9.17 -12.01
C ALA A 3 -18.66 10.13 -11.61
N ASP A 4 -18.94 11.10 -10.74
CA ASP A 4 -17.88 11.84 -10.06
C ASP A 4 -17.02 10.80 -9.36
N SER A 5 -15.84 10.51 -9.92
CA SER A 5 -14.90 9.58 -9.30
C SER A 5 -14.37 10.27 -8.05
N SER A 6 -14.96 9.97 -6.90
CA SER A 6 -14.39 10.33 -5.61
C SER A 6 -12.94 9.87 -5.57
N ASP A 7 -11.99 10.81 -5.42
CA ASP A 7 -10.56 10.53 -5.28
C ASP A 7 -10.22 9.70 -4.03
N SER A 8 -11.20 9.51 -3.14
CA SER A 8 -11.12 8.73 -1.91
C SER A 8 -12.04 7.52 -1.92
N LEU A 9 -11.56 6.41 -1.35
CA LEU A 9 -12.39 5.26 -1.01
C LEU A 9 -13.44 5.66 0.05
N PRO A 10 -14.62 5.01 0.06
CA PRO A 10 -15.64 5.27 1.09
C PRO A 10 -15.07 5.00 2.49
N PRO A 11 -15.41 5.80 3.51
CA PRO A 11 -14.93 5.58 4.86
C PRO A 11 -15.42 4.22 5.41
N ILE A 12 -14.60 3.59 6.27
CA ILE A 12 -14.98 2.38 6.99
C ILE A 12 -15.66 2.80 8.30
N PRO A 13 -16.84 2.28 8.63
CA PRO A 13 -17.48 2.58 9.91
C PRO A 13 -16.63 2.09 11.10
N PRO A 14 -16.56 2.82 12.22
CA PRO A 14 -15.72 2.47 13.37
C PRO A 14 -15.98 1.08 13.97
N GLU A 15 -17.19 0.56 13.81
CA GLU A 15 -17.58 -0.79 14.26
C GLU A 15 -17.01 -1.93 13.39
N HIS A 16 -16.40 -1.60 12.25
CA HIS A 16 -15.85 -2.55 11.29
C HIS A 16 -14.33 -2.43 11.18
N ASP A 17 -13.64 -2.38 12.32
CA ASP A 17 -12.18 -2.24 12.36
C ASP A 17 -11.44 -3.31 11.52
N GLN A 18 -11.97 -4.54 11.44
CA GLN A 18 -11.42 -5.63 10.62
C GLN A 18 -11.40 -5.31 9.11
N GLU A 19 -12.38 -4.54 8.62
CA GLU A 19 -12.43 -4.10 7.22
C GLU A 19 -11.23 -3.23 6.85
N ASN A 20 -10.61 -2.54 7.82
CA ASN A 20 -9.38 -1.80 7.58
C ASN A 20 -8.22 -2.74 7.23
N PHE A 21 -8.11 -3.89 7.89
CA PHE A 21 -7.09 -4.90 7.60
C PHE A 21 -7.33 -5.53 6.22
N TRP A 22 -8.57 -5.94 5.92
CA TRP A 22 -8.92 -6.48 4.60
C TRP A 22 -8.62 -5.50 3.48
N ARG A 23 -9.08 -4.25 3.61
CA ARG A 23 -8.84 -3.23 2.61
C ARG A 23 -7.36 -2.93 2.43
N ALA A 24 -6.60 -2.79 3.51
CA ALA A 24 -5.17 -2.54 3.42
C ALA A 24 -4.43 -3.72 2.77
N TYR A 25 -4.81 -4.96 3.08
CA TYR A 25 -4.26 -6.17 2.46
C TYR A 25 -4.53 -6.21 0.95
N LEU A 26 -5.76 -5.91 0.52
CA LEU A 26 -6.12 -5.86 -0.90
C LEU A 26 -5.34 -4.77 -1.66
N LEU A 27 -5.24 -3.57 -1.08
CA LEU A 27 -4.50 -2.46 -1.68
C LEU A 27 -3.01 -2.77 -1.80
N ALA A 28 -2.41 -3.40 -0.78
CA ALA A 28 -1.01 -3.79 -0.80
C ALA A 28 -0.73 -4.86 -1.88
N ASN A 29 -1.60 -5.86 -1.97
CA ASN A 29 -1.55 -6.86 -3.04
C ASN A 29 -1.72 -6.24 -4.43
N GLN A 30 -2.54 -5.20 -4.58
CA GLN A 30 -2.69 -4.51 -5.87
C GLN A 30 -1.36 -3.88 -6.34
N ILE A 31 -0.58 -3.28 -5.43
CA ILE A 31 0.76 -2.78 -5.75
C ILE A 31 1.69 -3.93 -6.12
N ILE A 32 1.72 -5.00 -5.31
CA ILE A 32 2.61 -6.16 -5.55
C ILE A 32 2.31 -6.79 -6.91
N MET A 33 1.02 -7.06 -7.20
CA MET A 33 0.60 -7.61 -8.48
C MET A 33 0.96 -6.69 -9.64
N TYR A 34 0.77 -5.36 -9.50
CA TYR A 34 1.15 -4.41 -10.54
C TYR A 34 2.66 -4.48 -10.86
N LEU A 35 3.50 -4.52 -9.82
CA LEU A 35 4.96 -4.61 -9.97
C LEU A 35 5.41 -5.96 -10.51
N ALA A 36 4.66 -7.03 -10.21
CA ALA A 36 4.92 -8.39 -10.66
C ALA A 36 4.18 -8.78 -11.96
N ALA A 37 3.40 -7.88 -12.58
CA ALA A 37 2.55 -8.17 -13.75
C ALA A 37 3.34 -8.39 -15.05
N ARG A 38 4.57 -8.89 -14.97
CA ARG A 38 5.48 -9.12 -16.08
C ARG A 38 5.98 -10.57 -16.06
N PRO A 39 6.35 -11.13 -17.22
CA PRO A 39 7.09 -12.39 -17.25
C PRO A 39 8.31 -12.30 -16.31
N PRO A 40 8.70 -13.38 -15.60
CA PRO A 40 9.80 -13.35 -14.65
C PRO A 40 11.12 -12.81 -15.24
N THR A 41 11.37 -13.06 -16.52
CA THR A 41 12.56 -12.57 -17.25
C THR A 41 12.61 -11.05 -17.39
N ASP A 42 11.45 -10.39 -17.34
CA ASP A 42 11.31 -8.96 -17.61
C ASP A 42 11.02 -8.17 -16.32
N ALA A 43 10.70 -8.85 -15.23
CA ALA A 43 10.30 -8.24 -13.96
C ALA A 43 11.44 -7.41 -13.34
N GLU A 44 12.68 -7.91 -13.37
CA GLU A 44 13.84 -7.18 -12.85
C GLU A 44 14.14 -5.93 -13.69
N THR A 45 14.09 -6.07 -15.02
CA THR A 45 14.27 -4.95 -15.95
C THR A 45 13.18 -3.89 -15.77
N PHE A 46 11.93 -4.32 -15.61
CA PHE A 46 10.82 -3.41 -15.33
C PHE A 46 11.02 -2.70 -13.99
N ALA A 47 11.41 -3.41 -12.92
CA ALA A 47 11.67 -2.82 -11.62
C ALA A 47 12.80 -1.78 -11.69
N ALA A 48 13.88 -2.05 -12.44
CA ALA A 48 14.97 -1.11 -12.64
C ALA A 48 14.51 0.16 -13.40
N ILE A 49 13.76 0.00 -14.50
CA ILE A 49 13.17 1.13 -15.24
C ILE A 49 12.23 1.93 -14.34
N PHE A 50 11.35 1.23 -13.63
CA PHE A 50 10.37 1.84 -12.76
C PHE A 50 11.04 2.62 -11.63
N GLN A 51 12.15 2.12 -11.09
CA GLN A 51 12.94 2.78 -10.05
C GLN A 51 13.70 4.00 -10.55
N SER A 52 14.43 3.92 -11.68
CA SER A 52 15.48 4.89 -11.99
C SER A 52 15.42 5.51 -13.38
N ALA A 53 14.45 5.19 -14.23
CA ALA A 53 14.36 5.82 -15.54
C ALA A 53 13.86 7.26 -15.44
N SER A 54 14.57 8.19 -16.09
CA SER A 54 14.05 9.51 -16.43
C SER A 54 13.08 9.36 -17.60
N VAL A 55 11.82 9.70 -17.37
CA VAL A 55 10.73 9.49 -18.33
C VAL A 55 9.86 10.76 -18.43
N PRO A 56 9.17 10.99 -19.55
CA PRO A 56 8.16 12.04 -19.65
C PRO A 56 7.07 11.90 -18.58
N GLU A 57 6.52 13.01 -18.11
CA GLU A 57 5.47 13.05 -17.07
C GLU A 57 4.18 12.34 -17.49
N ASP A 58 3.89 12.32 -18.80
CA ASP A 58 2.73 11.65 -19.40
C ASP A 58 3.03 10.19 -19.81
N SER A 59 4.20 9.66 -19.46
CA SER A 59 4.55 8.28 -19.77
C SER A 59 3.76 7.27 -18.91
N ALA A 60 3.69 6.02 -19.38
CA ALA A 60 3.09 4.94 -18.59
C ALA A 60 3.83 4.68 -17.27
N VAL A 61 5.16 4.89 -17.26
CA VAL A 61 5.99 4.75 -16.05
C VAL A 61 5.64 5.84 -15.05
N ALA A 62 5.59 7.11 -15.47
CA ALA A 62 5.23 8.22 -14.60
C ALA A 62 3.84 8.05 -13.97
N ARG A 63 2.83 7.66 -14.78
CA ARG A 63 1.50 7.31 -14.26
C ARG A 63 1.51 6.14 -13.29
N GLY A 64 2.33 5.13 -13.57
CA GLY A 64 2.52 3.99 -12.67
C GLY A 64 3.08 4.41 -11.31
N ARG A 65 4.11 5.27 -11.30
CA ARG A 65 4.70 5.81 -10.06
C ARG A 65 3.66 6.57 -9.24
N ALA A 66 2.90 7.45 -9.88
CA ALA A 66 1.81 8.19 -9.26
C ALA A 66 0.71 7.26 -8.72
N GLY A 67 0.37 6.21 -9.45
CA GLY A 67 -0.59 5.19 -9.01
C GLY A 67 -0.12 4.42 -7.77
N VAL A 68 1.14 3.97 -7.75
CA VAL A 68 1.74 3.29 -6.60
C VAL A 68 1.75 4.19 -5.36
N LEU A 69 2.11 5.46 -5.53
CA LEU A 69 2.05 6.44 -4.45
C LEU A 69 0.62 6.63 -3.93
N LYS A 70 -0.35 6.85 -4.83
CA LYS A 70 -1.77 7.04 -4.46
C LYS A 70 -2.33 5.82 -3.72
N ILE A 71 -1.98 4.60 -4.12
CA ILE A 71 -2.42 3.39 -3.41
C ILE A 71 -1.72 3.30 -2.04
N THR A 72 -0.43 3.62 -1.95
CA THR A 72 0.29 3.67 -0.68
C THR A 72 -0.36 4.66 0.29
N GLU A 73 -0.71 5.87 -0.17
CA GLU A 73 -1.47 6.85 0.61
C GLU A 73 -2.80 6.29 1.13
N GLN A 74 -3.52 5.50 0.32
CA GLN A 74 -4.78 4.88 0.73
C GLN A 74 -4.58 3.78 1.77
N ILE A 75 -3.48 3.01 1.69
CA ILE A 75 -3.11 2.06 2.76
C ILE A 75 -2.88 2.82 4.07
N ILE A 76 -2.12 3.91 4.03
CA ILE A 76 -1.84 4.73 5.21
C ILE A 76 -3.11 5.34 5.80
N LYS A 77 -4.00 5.88 4.97
CA LYS A 77 -5.30 6.42 5.41
C LYS A 77 -6.19 5.35 6.03
N THR A 78 -6.24 4.17 5.41
CA THR A 78 -7.03 3.02 5.90
C THR A 78 -6.54 2.59 7.29
N MET A 79 -5.23 2.37 7.46
CA MET A 79 -4.68 1.94 8.74
C MET A 79 -4.77 3.01 9.84
N ASN A 80 -4.70 4.30 9.47
CA ASN A 80 -4.95 5.41 10.40
C ASN A 80 -6.40 5.50 10.88
N GLY A 81 -7.35 4.90 10.15
CA GLY A 81 -8.76 4.82 10.55
C GLY A 81 -8.98 4.00 11.81
N ILE A 82 -8.06 3.08 12.14
CA ILE A 82 -8.16 2.22 13.32
C ILE A 82 -7.83 3.03 14.57
N THR A 83 -8.82 3.21 15.45
CA THR A 83 -8.66 4.03 16.66
C THR A 83 -7.58 3.48 17.61
N PRO A 84 -6.90 4.32 18.41
CA PRO A 84 -5.93 3.85 19.41
C PRO A 84 -6.50 2.88 20.44
N THR A 85 -7.81 2.92 20.67
CA THR A 85 -8.54 2.06 21.62
C THR A 85 -8.99 0.73 21.02
N SER A 86 -8.80 0.51 19.71
CA SER A 86 -9.17 -0.74 19.06
C SER A 86 -8.40 -1.92 19.62
N SER A 87 -9.09 -3.03 19.88
CA SER A 87 -8.46 -4.28 20.32
C SER A 87 -7.50 -4.86 19.27
N LEU A 88 -7.68 -4.53 17.98
CA LEU A 88 -6.76 -4.96 16.93
C LEU A 88 -5.34 -4.47 17.17
N ARG A 89 -5.17 -3.27 17.76
CA ARG A 89 -3.85 -2.71 18.06
C ARG A 89 -3.09 -3.51 19.11
N SER A 90 -3.80 -4.04 20.11
CA SER A 90 -3.20 -4.90 21.13
C SER A 90 -3.01 -6.34 20.64
N SER A 91 -3.94 -6.86 19.84
CA SER A 91 -3.95 -8.27 19.42
C SER A 91 -3.04 -8.57 18.23
N HIS A 92 -2.68 -7.56 17.43
CA HIS A 92 -1.89 -7.70 16.20
C HIS A 92 -0.76 -6.68 16.14
N SER A 93 0.05 -6.62 17.20
CA SER A 93 1.10 -5.60 17.36
C SER A 93 2.14 -5.62 16.23
N GLU A 94 2.41 -6.80 15.66
CA GLU A 94 3.33 -7.02 14.54
C GLU A 94 2.84 -6.32 13.27
N VAL A 95 1.53 -6.33 13.00
CA VAL A 95 0.93 -5.61 11.87
C VAL A 95 1.14 -4.11 12.02
N PHE A 96 0.94 -3.57 13.23
CA PHE A 96 1.12 -2.14 13.49
C PHE A 96 2.60 -1.72 13.48
N GLN A 97 3.52 -2.61 13.83
CA GLN A 97 4.95 -2.38 13.68
C GLN A 97 5.34 -2.29 12.20
N ALA A 98 4.91 -3.25 11.38
CA ALA A 98 5.18 -3.26 9.94
C ALA A 98 4.51 -2.06 9.24
N TYR A 99 3.26 -1.74 9.61
CA TYR A 99 2.58 -0.53 9.17
C TYR A 99 3.37 0.74 9.52
N GLY A 100 3.88 0.85 10.74
CA GLY A 100 4.66 2.01 11.16
C GLY A 100 5.96 2.18 10.36
N ALA A 101 6.58 1.08 9.91
CA ALA A 101 7.74 1.13 9.03
C ALA A 101 7.37 1.60 7.61
N LEU A 102 6.28 1.05 7.04
CA LEU A 102 5.73 1.50 5.75
C LEU A 102 5.34 2.98 5.78
N GLN A 103 4.70 3.44 6.86
CA GLN A 103 4.33 4.83 7.05
C GLN A 103 5.55 5.77 7.04
N LYS A 104 6.65 5.39 7.70
CA LYS A 104 7.89 6.20 7.69
C LYS A 104 8.46 6.37 6.29
N VAL A 105 8.42 5.32 5.45
CA VAL A 105 8.87 5.39 4.06
C VAL A 105 8.01 6.38 3.26
N HIS A 106 6.70 6.29 3.42
CA HIS A 106 5.74 7.21 2.80
C HIS A 106 5.97 8.66 3.25
N ASP A 107 6.06 8.89 4.56
CA ASP A 107 6.17 10.24 5.13
C ASP A 107 7.51 10.91 4.76
N ALA A 108 8.58 10.13 4.62
CA ALA A 108 9.87 10.60 4.12
C ALA A 108 9.78 11.12 2.67
N TYR A 109 8.88 10.55 1.86
CA TYR A 109 8.66 10.97 0.47
C TYR A 109 7.72 12.18 0.36
N VAL A 110 6.63 12.23 1.15
CA VAL A 110 5.59 13.27 1.09
C VAL A 110 5.95 14.54 1.89
N SER A 111 7.10 14.56 2.56
CA SER A 111 7.62 15.68 3.38
C SER A 111 7.48 17.06 2.69
N PRO A 112 7.07 18.13 3.43
CA PRO A 112 6.33 19.29 2.91
C PRO A 112 7.14 20.31 2.07
N THR A 113 8.37 19.99 1.71
CA THR A 113 9.06 20.72 0.64
C THR A 113 8.39 20.36 -0.68
N LYS A 114 7.57 21.28 -1.22
CA LYS A 114 6.91 21.23 -2.54
C LYS A 114 7.92 21.06 -3.69
N GLU A 115 8.59 19.92 -3.75
CA GLU A 115 9.58 19.61 -4.76
C GLU A 115 9.24 18.24 -5.33
N ASP A 116 8.56 18.34 -6.47
CA ASP A 116 8.37 17.37 -7.54
C ASP A 116 8.17 15.91 -7.14
N VAL A 117 6.95 15.40 -7.35
CA VAL A 117 6.68 13.96 -7.50
C VAL A 117 7.51 13.35 -8.66
N ASN A 118 8.10 14.21 -9.49
CA ASN A 118 9.04 13.88 -10.55
C ASN A 118 10.51 13.84 -10.11
N ASP A 119 10.83 14.13 -8.84
CA ASP A 119 12.18 13.99 -8.31
C ASP A 119 12.57 12.51 -8.30
N LEU A 120 13.37 12.13 -9.29
CA LEU A 120 13.81 10.76 -9.52
C LEU A 120 14.64 10.21 -8.36
N GLU A 121 15.38 11.06 -7.64
CA GLU A 121 16.18 10.63 -6.50
C GLU A 121 15.29 10.31 -5.30
N LYS A 122 14.33 11.20 -4.99
CA LYS A 122 13.32 10.94 -3.95
C LYS A 122 12.48 9.72 -4.28
N TRP A 123 12.06 9.58 -5.54
CA TRP A 123 11.31 8.41 -6.01
C TRP A 123 12.11 7.12 -5.85
N SER A 124 13.38 7.09 -6.27
CA SER A 124 14.21 5.89 -6.16
C SER A 124 14.39 5.47 -4.70
N LYS A 125 14.61 6.42 -3.78
CA LYS A 125 14.68 6.17 -2.34
C LYS A 125 13.37 5.62 -1.78
N PHE A 126 12.26 6.26 -2.13
CA PHE A 126 10.92 5.80 -1.75
C PHE A 126 10.65 4.39 -2.25
N PHE A 127 10.91 4.11 -3.53
CA PHE A 127 10.62 2.82 -4.14
C PHE A 127 11.44 1.68 -3.51
N VAL A 128 12.70 1.93 -3.15
CA VAL A 128 13.54 0.94 -2.43
C VAL A 128 12.95 0.64 -1.06
N GLY A 129 12.62 1.67 -0.28
CA GLY A 129 11.98 1.47 1.03
C GLY A 129 10.62 0.77 0.90
N LEU A 130 9.82 1.20 -0.07
CA LEU A 130 8.48 0.67 -0.30
C LEU A 130 8.54 -0.84 -0.59
N ARG A 131 9.46 -1.30 -1.45
CA ARG A 131 9.55 -2.73 -1.79
C ARG A 131 9.76 -3.62 -0.56
N THR A 132 10.58 -3.19 0.38
CA THR A 132 10.85 -3.96 1.61
C THR A 132 9.67 -3.88 2.57
N GLU A 133 9.24 -2.66 2.92
CA GLU A 133 8.24 -2.47 3.96
C GLU A 133 6.83 -2.87 3.52
N LEU A 134 6.51 -2.76 2.23
CA LEU A 134 5.23 -3.20 1.68
C LEU A 134 5.08 -4.73 1.76
N VAL A 135 6.14 -5.48 1.43
CA VAL A 135 6.10 -6.95 1.49
C VAL A 135 5.94 -7.40 2.94
N GLU A 136 6.74 -6.85 3.86
CA GLU A 136 6.62 -7.17 5.29
C GLU A 136 5.22 -6.84 5.82
N PHE A 137 4.71 -5.64 5.54
CA PHE A 137 3.35 -5.25 5.91
C PHE A 137 2.30 -6.22 5.35
N THR A 138 2.41 -6.58 4.07
CA THR A 138 1.47 -7.48 3.39
C THR A 138 1.46 -8.87 4.03
N LEU A 139 2.64 -9.41 4.38
CA LEU A 139 2.74 -10.71 5.05
C LEU A 139 2.09 -10.69 6.44
N GLN A 140 2.38 -9.65 7.24
CA GLN A 140 1.83 -9.53 8.58
C GLN A 140 0.30 -9.36 8.56
N VAL A 141 -0.22 -8.45 7.73
CA VAL A 141 -1.68 -8.23 7.64
C VAL A 141 -2.38 -9.41 6.98
N GLY A 142 -1.76 -10.05 5.99
CA GLY A 142 -2.29 -11.23 5.29
C GLY A 142 -2.47 -12.43 6.21
N THR A 143 -1.50 -12.69 7.09
CA THR A 143 -1.59 -13.76 8.09
C THR A 143 -2.84 -13.62 8.97
N VAL A 144 -3.20 -12.38 9.33
CA VAL A 144 -4.38 -12.10 10.13
C VAL A 144 -5.66 -12.25 9.31
N VAL A 145 -5.69 -11.65 8.12
CA VAL A 145 -6.83 -11.68 7.19
C VAL A 145 -7.20 -13.11 6.79
N GLU A 146 -6.22 -13.90 6.33
CA GLU A 146 -6.44 -15.28 5.90
C GLU A 146 -6.84 -16.19 7.07
N GLY A 147 -6.36 -15.87 8.28
CA GLY A 147 -6.79 -16.53 9.51
C GLY A 147 -8.27 -16.31 9.83
N TRP A 148 -8.80 -15.10 9.60
CA TRP A 148 -10.22 -14.81 9.76
C TRP A 148 -11.07 -15.53 8.71
N GLU A 149 -10.68 -15.47 7.43
CA GLU A 149 -11.39 -16.15 6.34
C GLU A 149 -11.45 -17.67 6.56
N SER A 150 -10.35 -18.27 7.03
CA SER A 150 -10.30 -19.70 7.32
C SER A 150 -11.20 -20.10 8.49
N ALA A 151 -11.34 -19.25 9.51
CA ALA A 151 -12.23 -19.49 10.64
C ALA A 151 -13.71 -19.38 10.26
N GLU A 152 -14.07 -18.44 9.37
CA GLU A 152 -15.43 -18.29 8.87
C GLU A 152 -15.89 -19.51 8.05
N LEU A 153 -14.99 -20.12 7.27
CA LEU A 153 -15.31 -21.32 6.51
C LEU A 153 -15.60 -22.53 7.41
N GLN A 154 -14.86 -22.69 8.52
CA GLN A 154 -15.06 -23.79 9.46
C GLN A 154 -16.34 -23.68 10.31
N ILE A 155 -16.92 -22.49 10.43
CA ILE A 155 -18.17 -22.27 11.17
C ILE A 155 -19.41 -22.61 10.30
N ASN A 156 -19.24 -22.59 8.98
CA ASN A 156 -20.31 -22.80 8.01
C ASN A 156 -20.38 -24.24 7.44
N ASP A 157 -19.47 -25.12 7.86
CA ASP A 157 -19.45 -26.57 7.59
C ASP A 157 -20.02 -27.39 8.77
#